data_AF-A0A7S0L100-F1
#
_entry.id   AF-A0A7S0L100-F1
#
_cell.length_a   1.000
_cell.length_b   1.000
_cell.length_c   1.000
_cell.angle_alpha   90.00
_cell.angle_beta   90.00
_cell.angle_gamma   90.00
#
_symmetry.space_group_name_H-M   'P 1'
#
loop_
_entity.id
_entity.type
_entity.pdbx_description
1 polymer ?
#
loop_
_entity_poly.entity_id
_entity_poly.type
_entity_poly.pdbx_seq_one_letter_code
_entity_poly.pdbx_strand_id
1 'polypeptide(L)'
;GWRDAAGLSTDLDCSVVGFTSNGMRDDASTVWYGHLRNNEQRQAPTGMAANPPPTNGSSIVHTGDILTGQRSGALQDQERIYVWLTNLPDRIATLAIAADVYTPGLSFANLEEAYVRLVNADTDQELARLTLTKQHLGV
;
A
#
# COMPACT_ATOMS: atom_id res chain seq x y z
N GLY A 1 -4.72 6.93 1.02
CA GLY A 1 -6.03 7.22 1.64
C GLY A 1 -6.96 7.81 0.60
N TRP A 2 -8.25 7.49 0.65
CA TRP A 2 -9.25 7.98 -0.30
C TRP A 2 -10.65 8.17 0.29
N ARG A 3 -11.48 8.89 -0.45
CA ARG A 3 -12.88 9.17 -0.17
C ARG A 3 -13.70 8.76 -1.38
N ASP A 4 -14.69 7.92 -1.13
CA ASP A 4 -15.66 7.52 -2.15
C ASP A 4 -16.52 8.71 -2.55
N ALA A 5 -16.76 8.88 -3.84
CA ALA A 5 -17.82 9.78 -4.29
C ALA A 5 -19.20 9.23 -3.89
N ALA A 6 -20.18 10.13 -3.75
CA ALA A 6 -21.53 9.77 -3.31
C ALA A 6 -22.14 8.65 -4.17
N GLY A 7 -22.59 7.58 -3.51
CA GLY A 7 -23.21 6.43 -4.16
C GLY A 7 -22.24 5.41 -4.77
N LEU A 8 -20.93 5.62 -4.66
CA LEU A 8 -19.91 4.66 -5.04
C LEU A 8 -19.30 3.96 -3.83
N SER A 9 -18.64 2.84 -4.10
CA SER A 9 -17.81 2.09 -3.16
C SER A 9 -16.59 1.67 -3.94
N THR A 10 -15.44 2.27 -3.62
CA THR A 10 -14.21 2.07 -4.37
C THR A 10 -13.19 1.40 -3.48
N ASP A 11 -12.66 0.31 -4.01
CA ASP A 11 -11.50 -0.41 -3.52
C ASP A 11 -10.25 0.18 -4.18
N LEU A 12 -9.43 0.85 -3.38
CA LEU A 12 -8.19 1.47 -3.80
C LEU A 12 -7.04 0.77 -3.07
N ASP A 13 -6.19 0.12 -3.84
CA ASP A 13 -5.06 -0.64 -3.34
C ASP A 13 -3.79 0.20 -3.28
N CYS A 14 -2.93 -0.15 -2.33
CA CYS A 14 -1.51 0.20 -2.32
C CYS A 14 -0.66 -1.07 -2.35
N SER A 15 0.41 -1.08 -3.15
CA SER A 15 1.34 -2.19 -3.23
C SER A 15 2.79 -1.74 -3.26
N VAL A 16 3.69 -2.62 -2.82
CA VAL A 16 5.14 -2.45 -2.90
C VAL A 16 5.72 -3.58 -3.72
N VAL A 17 6.50 -3.24 -4.75
CA VAL A 17 7.19 -4.20 -5.61
C VAL A 17 8.70 -4.05 -5.42
N GLY A 18 9.35 -5.12 -4.97
CA GLY A 18 10.80 -5.17 -4.82
C GLY A 18 11.50 -5.50 -6.14
N PHE A 19 12.60 -4.80 -6.43
CA PHE A 19 13.44 -5.06 -7.59
C PHE A 19 14.91 -5.22 -7.17
N THR A 20 15.59 -6.14 -7.82
CA THR A 20 17.04 -6.32 -7.71
C THR A 20 17.81 -5.28 -8.53
N SER A 21 19.12 -5.18 -8.32
CA SER A 21 19.97 -4.19 -9.01
C SER A 21 20.01 -4.30 -10.54
N ASN A 22 19.69 -5.47 -11.09
CA ASN A 22 19.53 -5.69 -12.53
C ASN A 22 18.08 -5.49 -13.03
N GLY A 23 17.19 -4.95 -12.20
CA GLY A 23 15.81 -4.63 -12.57
C GLY A 23 14.85 -5.83 -12.57
N MET A 24 15.25 -7.00 -12.07
CA MET A 24 14.32 -8.12 -11.95
C MET A 24 13.41 -7.94 -10.74
N ARG A 25 12.11 -8.21 -10.91
CA ARG A 25 11.14 -8.23 -9.82
C ARG A 25 11.46 -9.38 -8.85
N ASP A 26 11.45 -9.09 -7.56
CA ASP A 26 11.56 -10.07 -6.47
C ASP A 26 10.18 -10.30 -5.85
N ASP A 27 9.53 -11.40 -6.22
CA ASP A 27 8.18 -11.71 -5.72
C ASP A 27 8.15 -11.93 -4.20
N ALA A 28 9.26 -12.41 -3.62
CA ALA A 28 9.38 -12.59 -2.18
C ALA A 28 9.34 -11.25 -1.41
N SER A 29 9.78 -10.15 -2.03
CA SER A 29 9.76 -8.80 -1.46
C SER A 29 8.68 -7.91 -2.10
N THR A 30 7.67 -8.53 -2.73
CA THR A 30 6.51 -7.83 -3.29
C THR A 30 5.28 -8.08 -2.42
N VAL A 31 4.66 -7.01 -1.92
CA VAL A 31 3.55 -7.01 -0.94
C VAL A 31 2.36 -6.26 -1.51
N TRP A 32 1.17 -6.83 -1.34
CA TRP A 32 -0.13 -6.33 -1.83
C TRP A 32 -1.26 -6.99 -1.01
N TYR A 33 -2.53 -6.67 -1.26
CA TYR A 33 -3.68 -7.18 -0.48
C TYR A 33 -3.70 -8.72 -0.32
N GLY A 34 -3.27 -9.47 -1.35
CA GLY A 34 -3.17 -10.93 -1.33
C GLY A 34 -1.86 -11.51 -0.80
N HIS A 35 -0.87 -10.68 -0.48
CA HIS A 35 0.41 -11.07 0.11
C HIS A 35 0.88 -9.98 1.07
N LEU A 36 0.36 -10.03 2.30
CA LEU A 36 0.47 -8.91 3.24
C LEU A 36 1.88 -8.69 3.80
N ARG A 37 2.77 -9.68 3.77
CA ARG A 37 4.14 -9.54 4.30
C ARG A 37 5.15 -10.34 3.51
N ASN A 38 6.35 -9.80 3.33
CA ASN A 38 7.46 -10.61 2.85
C ASN A 38 7.90 -11.62 3.92
N ASN A 39 8.40 -12.78 3.48
CA ASN A 39 8.85 -13.88 4.35
C ASN A 39 7.77 -14.58 5.20
N GLU A 40 6.49 -14.28 5.00
CA GLU A 40 5.42 -15.18 5.46
C GLU A 40 5.35 -16.41 4.53
N GLN A 41 5.30 -17.62 5.11
CA GLN A 41 4.82 -18.78 4.36
C GLN A 41 3.40 -18.43 3.87
N ARG A 42 3.04 -18.77 2.62
CA ARG A 42 1.81 -18.36 1.90
C ARG A 42 0.46 -18.66 2.59
N GLN A 43 0.42 -19.03 3.87
CA GLN A 43 -0.78 -19.20 4.67
C GLN A 43 -0.86 -18.10 5.72
N ALA A 44 -1.74 -17.13 5.48
CA ALA A 44 -2.15 -16.17 6.50
C ALA A 44 -2.69 -16.92 7.73
N PRO A 45 -2.13 -16.72 8.93
CA PRO A 45 -2.77 -17.17 10.16
C PRO A 45 -4.10 -16.44 10.33
N THR A 46 -5.18 -17.18 10.56
CA THR A 46 -6.48 -16.62 10.90
C THR A 46 -6.39 -15.81 12.21
N GLY A 47 -6.58 -14.49 12.13
CA GLY A 47 -6.77 -13.61 13.31
C GLY A 47 -5.63 -12.64 13.65
N MET A 48 -5.14 -11.82 12.71
CA MET A 48 -4.10 -10.81 12.98
C MET A 48 -4.66 -9.49 13.55
N ALA A 49 -3.98 -8.95 14.56
CA ALA A 49 -4.24 -7.62 15.12
C ALA A 49 -3.93 -6.50 14.11
N ALA A 50 -4.62 -5.35 14.22
CA ALA A 50 -4.55 -4.21 13.29
C ALA A 50 -3.16 -3.54 13.15
N ASN A 51 -2.20 -3.86 14.03
CA ASN A 51 -0.80 -3.44 13.96
C ASN A 51 0.06 -4.47 14.70
N PRO A 52 0.45 -5.57 14.05
CA PRO A 52 1.36 -6.52 14.66
C PRO A 52 2.79 -5.97 14.57
N PRO A 53 3.60 -6.04 15.65
CA PRO A 53 5.03 -5.75 15.56
C PRO A 53 5.68 -6.67 14.51
N PRO A 54 6.84 -6.29 13.94
CA PRO A 54 7.56 -7.17 13.02
C PRO A 54 7.80 -8.52 13.71
N THR A 55 7.05 -9.55 13.34
CA THR A 55 7.27 -10.91 13.82
C THR A 55 8.35 -11.52 12.95
N ASN A 56 9.49 -11.85 13.56
CA ASN A 56 10.54 -12.75 13.06
C ASN A 56 10.69 -12.82 11.53
N GLY A 57 11.16 -11.73 10.90
CA GLY A 57 11.77 -11.79 9.56
C GLY A 57 11.09 -11.01 8.44
N SER A 58 9.90 -10.43 8.63
CA SER A 58 9.29 -9.55 7.62
C SER A 58 9.82 -8.13 7.73
N SER A 59 10.27 -7.56 6.61
CA SER A 59 10.75 -6.18 6.48
C SER A 59 9.80 -5.28 5.69
N ILE A 60 8.75 -5.83 5.08
CA ILE A 60 7.68 -5.14 4.35
C ILE A 60 6.35 -5.71 4.84
N VAL A 61 5.46 -4.87 5.37
CA VAL A 61 4.21 -5.29 6.02
C VAL A 61 3.06 -4.36 5.63
N HIS A 62 2.05 -4.91 4.95
CA HIS A 62 0.75 -4.29 4.70
C HIS A 62 -0.15 -4.40 5.93
N THR A 63 -0.87 -3.35 6.28
CA THR A 63 -1.76 -3.33 7.47
C THR A 63 -3.11 -4.03 7.27
N GLY A 64 -3.31 -4.70 6.14
CA GLY A 64 -4.61 -5.21 5.69
C GLY A 64 -5.26 -4.33 4.64
N ASP A 65 -6.19 -4.96 3.94
CA ASP A 65 -6.94 -4.46 2.78
C ASP A 65 -8.21 -3.72 3.25
N ILE A 66 -8.41 -2.50 2.76
CA ILE A 66 -9.57 -1.66 3.03
C ILE A 66 -10.39 -1.50 1.75
N LEU A 67 -11.51 -2.22 1.68
CA LEU A 67 -12.32 -2.32 0.46
C LEU A 67 -13.15 -1.08 0.11
N THR A 68 -13.17 -0.05 0.96
CA THR A 68 -14.05 1.12 0.80
C THR A 68 -13.43 2.41 1.31
N GLY A 69 -13.72 3.51 0.62
CA GLY A 69 -13.24 4.83 1.00
C GLY A 69 -13.93 5.41 2.22
N GLN A 70 -13.23 6.30 2.91
CA GLN A 70 -13.77 7.04 4.05
C GLN A 70 -14.95 7.92 3.61
N ARG A 71 -16.02 8.01 4.41
CA ARG A 71 -17.25 8.74 4.05
C ARG A 71 -17.44 10.08 4.75
N SER A 72 -16.78 10.32 5.87
CA SER A 72 -16.94 11.55 6.66
C SER A 72 -15.67 11.88 7.45
N GLY A 73 -15.56 13.11 7.96
CA GLY A 73 -14.41 13.57 8.73
C GLY A 73 -13.15 13.82 7.88
N ALA A 74 -12.07 14.25 8.54
CA ALA A 74 -10.78 14.49 7.87
C ALA A 74 -10.22 13.19 7.29
N LEU A 75 -9.76 13.22 6.03
CA LEU A 75 -9.27 12.04 5.33
C LEU A 75 -8.02 11.47 6.03
N GLN A 76 -7.99 10.16 6.22
CA GLN A 76 -6.87 9.45 6.85
C GLN A 76 -6.23 8.43 5.91
N ASP A 77 -5.01 8.01 6.27
CA ASP A 77 -4.36 6.84 5.68
C ASP A 77 -5.13 5.58 6.08
N GLN A 78 -5.94 5.08 5.15
CA GLN A 78 -6.74 3.86 5.29
C GLN A 78 -5.87 2.61 5.15
N GLU A 79 -5.09 2.53 4.07
CA GLU A 79 -4.09 1.48 3.88
C GLU A 79 -2.67 2.00 4.11
N ARG A 80 -1.83 1.15 4.70
CA ARG A 80 -0.44 1.46 5.01
C ARG A 80 0.42 0.24 4.75
N ILE A 81 1.63 0.49 4.22
CA ILE A 81 2.69 -0.51 4.12
C ILE A 81 3.90 0.03 4.87
N TYR A 82 4.31 -0.67 5.92
CA TYR A 82 5.53 -0.37 6.67
C TYR A 82 6.72 -1.07 6.04
N VAL A 83 7.83 -0.35 5.91
CA VAL A 83 9.09 -0.86 5.36
C VAL A 83 10.22 -0.59 6.35
N TRP A 84 10.80 -1.64 6.91
CA TRP A 84 12.03 -1.56 7.69
C TRP A 84 13.22 -1.69 6.74
N LEU A 85 13.69 -0.55 6.23
CA LEU A 85 14.77 -0.49 5.23
C LEU A 85 16.03 -1.26 5.65
N THR A 86 16.38 -1.23 6.94
CA THR A 86 17.55 -1.94 7.50
C THR A 86 17.42 -3.46 7.49
N ASN A 87 16.19 -3.96 7.35
CA ASN A 87 15.89 -5.39 7.38
C ASN A 87 15.54 -5.93 5.98
N LEU A 88 15.58 -5.09 4.94
CA LEU A 88 15.39 -5.54 3.57
C LEU A 88 16.49 -6.55 3.19
N PRO A 89 16.16 -7.59 2.42
CA PRO A 89 17.20 -8.47 1.88
C PRO A 89 18.18 -7.68 0.98
N ASP A 90 19.48 -7.91 1.14
CA ASP A 90 20.56 -7.18 0.42
C ASP A 90 20.43 -7.19 -1.11
N ARG A 91 19.70 -8.17 -1.66
CA ARG A 91 19.45 -8.27 -3.11
C ARG A 91 18.50 -7.19 -3.63
N ILE A 92 17.71 -6.55 -2.77
CA ILE A 92 16.73 -5.52 -3.15
C ILE A 92 17.45 -4.18 -3.30
N ALA A 93 17.39 -3.62 -4.51
CA ALA A 93 18.00 -2.34 -4.84
C ALA A 93 16.96 -1.22 -4.96
N THR A 94 15.73 -1.55 -5.34
CA THR A 94 14.65 -0.59 -5.57
C THR A 94 13.33 -1.13 -5.04
N LEU A 95 12.53 -0.25 -4.43
CA LEU A 95 11.12 -0.49 -4.15
C LEU A 95 10.29 0.44 -5.02
N ALA A 96 9.40 -0.11 -5.83
CA ALA A 96 8.36 0.67 -6.48
C ALA A 96 7.09 0.62 -5.61
N ILE A 97 6.46 1.77 -5.43
CA ILE A 97 5.17 1.89 -4.75
C ILE A 97 4.13 2.13 -5.84
N ALA A 98 3.10 1.30 -5.88
CA ALA A 98 1.98 1.47 -6.80
C ALA A 98 0.70 1.69 -6.01
N ALA A 99 -0.19 2.49 -6.59
CA ALA A 99 -1.57 2.58 -6.15
C ALA A 99 -2.48 2.43 -7.36
N ASP A 100 -3.56 1.69 -7.18
CA ASP A 100 -4.46 1.31 -8.26
C ASP A 100 -5.89 1.11 -7.75
N VAL A 101 -6.87 1.26 -8.66
CA VAL A 101 -8.28 1.03 -8.33
C VAL A 101 -8.61 -0.40 -8.73
N TYR A 102 -8.85 -1.26 -7.74
CA TYR A 102 -9.22 -2.66 -7.97
C TYR A 102 -10.67 -2.81 -8.43
N THR A 103 -11.55 -1.89 -8.01
CA THR A 103 -12.97 -1.96 -8.37
C THR A 103 -13.18 -1.86 -9.88
N PRO A 104 -13.76 -2.89 -10.52
CA PRO A 104 -13.94 -2.90 -11.97
C PRO A 104 -14.80 -1.73 -12.47
N GLY A 105 -14.33 -1.05 -13.52
CA GLY A 105 -15.03 0.06 -14.15
C GLY A 105 -14.93 1.39 -13.41
N LEU A 106 -14.22 1.44 -12.28
CA LEU A 106 -13.89 2.67 -11.59
C LEU A 106 -12.42 3.07 -11.83
N SER A 107 -12.10 4.33 -11.52
CA SER A 107 -10.78 4.91 -11.63
C SER A 107 -10.59 6.01 -10.59
N PHE A 108 -9.40 6.61 -10.50
CA PHE A 108 -9.20 7.77 -9.62
C PHE A 108 -10.14 8.94 -9.93
N ALA A 109 -10.71 9.00 -11.14
CA ALA A 109 -11.67 10.04 -11.49
C ALA A 109 -13.04 9.89 -10.83
N ASN A 110 -13.32 8.73 -10.24
CA ASN A 110 -14.53 8.41 -9.51
C ASN A 110 -14.39 8.64 -7.99
N LEU A 111 -13.21 9.01 -7.53
CA LEU A 111 -12.94 9.34 -6.13
C LEU A 111 -13.18 10.84 -5.89
N GLU A 112 -13.67 11.19 -4.70
CA GLU A 112 -13.83 12.59 -4.29
C GLU A 112 -12.47 13.19 -3.91
N GLU A 113 -11.68 12.43 -3.17
CA GLU A 113 -10.35 12.81 -2.70
C GLU A 113 -9.50 11.55 -2.58
N ALA A 114 -8.26 11.56 -3.06
CA ALA A 114 -7.36 10.42 -2.91
C ALA A 114 -5.90 10.85 -2.95
N TYR A 115 -5.07 10.15 -2.19
CA TYR A 115 -3.62 10.37 -2.18
C TYR A 115 -2.84 9.13 -1.77
N VAL A 116 -1.58 9.10 -2.21
CA VAL A 116 -0.51 8.25 -1.66
C VAL A 116 0.53 9.17 -1.04
N ARG A 117 1.14 8.73 0.07
CA ARG A 117 2.22 9.46 0.70
C ARG A 117 3.30 8.54 1.23
N LEU A 118 4.51 9.07 1.32
CA LEU A 118 5.64 8.45 1.98
C LEU A 118 5.92 9.23 3.27
N VAL A 119 5.99 8.50 4.38
CA VAL A 119 6.19 9.08 5.72
C VAL A 119 7.35 8.36 6.39
N ASN A 120 8.22 9.09 7.06
CA ASN A 120 9.15 8.51 8.00
C ASN A 120 8.38 8.09 9.26
N ALA A 121 8.22 6.78 9.46
CA ALA A 121 7.40 6.22 10.54
C ALA A 121 7.90 6.56 11.95
N ASP A 122 9.18 6.87 12.14
CA ASP A 122 9.75 7.20 13.46
C ASP A 122 9.45 8.64 13.89
N THR A 123 9.29 9.54 12.91
CA THR A 123 9.18 10.99 13.14
C THR A 123 7.84 11.58 12.70
N ASP A 124 7.02 10.79 12.03
CA ASP A 124 5.80 11.21 11.34
C ASP A 124 6.02 12.32 10.28
N GLN A 125 7.27 12.49 9.84
CA GLN A 125 7.60 13.44 8.79
C GLN A 125 7.14 12.92 7.43
N GLU A 126 6.23 13.65 6.78
CA GLU A 126 5.86 13.40 5.40
C GLU A 126 7.02 13.79 4.46
N LEU A 127 7.53 12.81 3.71
CA LEU A 127 8.66 12.95 2.80
C LEU A 127 8.20 13.24 1.36
N ALA A 128 7.05 12.67 0.97
CA ALA A 128 6.46 12.89 -0.34
C ALA A 128 4.94 12.62 -0.31
N ARG A 129 4.22 13.26 -1.21
CA ARG A 129 2.78 13.06 -1.43
C ARG A 129 2.46 13.16 -2.91
N LEU A 130 1.60 12.26 -3.36
CA LEU A 130 0.98 12.28 -4.67
C LEU A 130 -0.54 12.32 -4.49
N THR A 131 -1.17 13.41 -4.93
CA THR A 131 -2.63 13.48 -5.00
C THR A 131 -3.09 12.70 -6.23
N LEU A 132 -3.95 11.70 -6.02
CA LEU A 132 -4.49 10.88 -7.09
C LEU A 132 -5.73 11.57 -7.68
N THR A 133 -5.70 11.80 -8.99
CA THR A 133 -6.73 12.58 -9.69
C THR A 133 -7.00 11.96 -11.07
N LYS A 134 -7.98 12.53 -11.79
CA LYS A 134 -8.31 12.18 -13.17
C LYS A 134 -7.12 12.24 -14.14
N GLN A 135 -6.08 13.00 -13.83
CA GLN A 135 -4.90 13.17 -14.69
C GLN A 135 -3.91 12.00 -14.60
N HIS A 136 -4.06 11.14 -13.59
CA HIS A 136 -3.24 9.95 -13.40
C HIS A 136 -3.81 8.73 -14.14
N LEU A 137 -4.75 8.96 -15.06
CA LEU A 137 -5.20 7.97 -16.03
C LEU A 137 -4.08 7.81 -17.06
N GLY A 138 -3.48 6.62 -17.11
CA GLY A 138 -2.53 6.23 -18.16
C GLY A 138 -3.23 6.05 -19.51
N VAL A 139 -3.80 7.14 -20.05
CA VAL A 139 -4.30 7.25 -21.43
C VAL A 139 -3.31 8.01 -22.29
#